data_AF-A0A4D4J0D2-F1
#
_entry.id   AF-A0A4D4J0D2-F1
#
_cell.length_a   1.000
_cell.length_b   1.000
_cell.length_c   1.000
_cell.angle_alpha   90.00
_cell.angle_beta   90.00
_cell.angle_gamma   90.00
#
_symmetry.space_group_name_H-M   'P 1'
#
loop_
_entity.id
_entity.type
_entity.pdbx_description
1 polymer ?
#
loop_
_entity_poly.entity_id
_entity_poly.type
_entity_poly.pdbx_seq_one_letter_code
_entity_poly.pdbx_strand_id
1 'polypeptide(L)'
;MALVARVATALPFAGAVAAAAALTGAAVFTVADAGCGNPGRYVRHDGVVELVGGCVDTNRLPAQGRPAQAMGNAVQQHDNGMAQRRP
;
A
#
# COMPACT_ATOMS: atom_id res chain seq x y z
N MET A 1 0.72 52.83 -11.60
CA MET A 1 0.79 51.68 -12.54
C MET A 1 1.44 50.41 -11.94
N ALA A 2 2.42 50.51 -11.01
CA ALA A 2 3.07 49.31 -10.43
C ALA A 2 2.18 48.46 -9.49
N LEU A 3 1.27 49.09 -8.73
CA LEU A 3 0.32 48.38 -7.84
C LEU A 3 -0.68 47.51 -8.62
N VAL A 4 -1.15 48.00 -9.78
CA VAL A 4 -2.10 47.27 -10.64
C VAL A 4 -1.46 46.00 -11.22
N ALA A 5 -0.19 46.08 -11.63
CA ALA A 5 0.55 44.91 -12.14
C ALA A 5 0.83 43.86 -11.05
N ARG A 6 1.12 44.27 -9.81
CA ARG A 6 1.31 43.35 -8.67
C ARG A 6 0.01 42.67 -8.24
N VAL A 7 -1.11 43.37 -8.31
CA VAL A 7 -2.44 42.80 -8.03
C VAL A 7 -2.87 41.84 -9.14
N ALA A 8 -2.57 42.18 -10.40
CA ALA A 8 -2.85 41.31 -11.54
C ALA A 8 -2.08 39.98 -11.52
N THR A 9 -0.93 39.90 -10.84
CA THR A 9 -0.16 38.65 -10.65
C THR A 9 -0.47 37.93 -9.33
N ALA A 10 -0.88 38.66 -8.28
CA ALA A 10 -1.23 38.05 -6.99
C ALA A 10 -2.58 37.30 -7.02
N LEU A 11 -3.57 37.83 -7.73
CA LEU A 11 -4.89 37.19 -7.91
C LEU A 11 -4.81 35.77 -8.50
N PRO A 12 -4.13 35.52 -9.64
CA PRO A 12 -4.01 34.18 -10.20
C PRO A 12 -3.18 33.25 -9.31
N PHE A 13 -2.17 33.77 -8.59
CA PHE A 13 -1.39 32.98 -7.64
C PHE A 13 -2.26 32.52 -6.46
N ALA A 14 -3.06 33.40 -5.88
CA ALA A 14 -4.00 33.05 -4.81
C ALA A 14 -5.02 32.01 -5.29
N GLY A 15 -5.52 32.14 -6.52
CA GLY A 15 -6.38 31.13 -7.15
C GLY A 15 -5.70 29.76 -7.28
N ALA A 16 -4.44 29.73 -7.73
CA ALA A 16 -3.67 28.49 -7.83
C ALA A 16 -3.44 27.83 -6.45
N VAL A 17 -3.11 28.62 -5.42
CA VAL A 17 -2.94 28.12 -4.05
C VAL A 17 -4.25 27.57 -3.49
N ALA A 18 -5.36 28.27 -3.71
CA ALA A 18 -6.68 27.81 -3.28
C ALA A 18 -7.09 26.50 -3.97
N ALA A 19 -6.86 26.38 -5.28
CA ALA A 19 -7.11 25.15 -6.02
C ALA A 19 -6.23 24.00 -5.52
N ALA A 20 -4.94 24.23 -5.28
CA ALA A 20 -4.04 23.24 -4.72
C ALA A 20 -4.50 22.76 -3.35
N ALA A 21 -4.88 23.68 -2.45
CA ALA A 21 -5.40 23.34 -1.14
C ALA A 21 -6.70 22.51 -1.21
N ALA A 22 -7.61 22.85 -2.13
CA ALA A 22 -8.83 22.09 -2.36
C ALA A 22 -8.53 20.65 -2.85
N LEU A 23 -7.61 20.50 -3.80
CA LEU A 23 -7.15 19.20 -4.29
C LEU A 23 -6.49 18.36 -3.19
N THR A 24 -5.64 18.96 -2.36
CA THR A 24 -5.05 18.28 -1.20
C THR A 24 -6.12 17.85 -0.20
N GLY A 25 -7.09 18.72 0.08
CA GLY A 25 -8.21 18.40 0.96
C GLY A 25 -9.05 17.22 0.44
N ALA A 26 -9.36 17.21 -0.86
CA ALA A 26 -10.09 16.11 -1.49
C ALA A 26 -9.35 14.76 -1.38
N ALA A 27 -8.03 14.77 -1.54
CA ALA A 27 -7.21 13.57 -1.38
C ALA A 27 -7.26 13.03 0.06
N VAL A 28 -7.08 13.90 1.06
CA VAL A 28 -7.13 13.52 2.48
C VAL A 28 -8.53 13.03 2.86
N PHE A 29 -9.58 13.72 2.41
CA PHE A 29 -10.97 13.33 2.65
C PHE A 29 -11.25 11.92 2.09
N THR A 30 -10.80 11.63 0.87
CA THR A 30 -10.99 10.31 0.25
C THR A 30 -10.34 9.20 1.07
N VAL A 31 -9.12 9.40 1.57
CA VAL A 31 -8.42 8.40 2.39
C VAL A 31 -9.13 8.18 3.72
N ALA A 32 -9.65 9.25 4.32
CA ALA A 32 -10.42 9.18 5.56
C ALA A 32 -11.78 8.47 5.36
N ASP A 33 -12.50 8.79 4.29
CA ASP A 33 -13.78 8.18 3.92
C ASP A 33 -13.64 6.68 3.63
N ALA A 34 -12.55 6.29 2.95
CA ALA A 34 -12.20 4.89 2.72
C ALA A 34 -11.84 4.11 4.02
N GLY A 35 -11.83 4.76 5.19
CA GLY A 35 -11.49 4.14 6.47
C GLY A 35 -10.00 3.81 6.62
N CYS A 36 -9.15 4.38 5.76
CA CYS A 36 -7.73 4.06 5.65
C CYS A 36 -6.85 4.83 6.65
N GLY A 37 -7.42 5.15 7.82
CA GLY A 37 -6.74 5.86 8.90
C GLY A 37 -5.79 4.99 9.74
N ASN A 38 -5.84 3.66 9.58
CA ASN A 38 -4.93 2.74 10.25
C ASN A 38 -3.83 2.29 9.28
N PRO A 39 -2.56 2.73 9.44
CA PRO A 39 -1.48 2.27 8.58
C PRO A 39 -1.28 0.76 8.77
N GLY A 40 -1.35 0.00 7.68
CA GLY A 40 -1.11 -1.44 7.70
C GLY A 40 0.30 -1.75 8.24
N ARG A 41 0.44 -2.89 8.91
CA ARG A 41 1.72 -3.32 9.51
C ARG A 41 2.19 -4.62 8.88
N TYR A 42 3.48 -4.68 8.53
CA TYR A 42 4.11 -5.90 8.07
C TYR A 42 4.52 -6.75 9.28
N VAL A 43 3.94 -7.94 9.39
CA VAL A 43 4.23 -8.90 10.44
C VAL A 43 4.87 -10.13 9.81
N ARG A 44 5.94 -10.65 10.41
CA ARG A 44 6.64 -11.83 9.91
C ARG A 44 6.09 -13.06 10.62
N HIS A 45 5.38 -13.92 9.90
CA HIS A 45 4.84 -15.20 10.39
C HIS A 45 5.47 -16.33 9.58
N ASP A 46 6.04 -17.34 10.23
CA ASP A 46 6.51 -18.58 9.57
C ASP A 46 7.41 -18.37 8.34
N GLY A 47 8.28 -17.36 8.38
CA GLY A 47 9.19 -17.01 7.28
C GLY A 47 8.57 -16.21 6.13
N VAL A 48 7.27 -15.90 6.19
CA VAL A 48 6.56 -15.02 5.26
C VAL A 48 6.27 -13.65 5.90
N VAL A 49 6.25 -12.61 5.07
CA VAL A 49 5.85 -11.25 5.49
C VAL A 49 4.39 -11.05 5.11
N GLU A 50 3.53 -10.85 6.09
CA GLU A 50 2.11 -10.60 5.91
C GLU A 50 1.79 -9.14 6.22
N LEU A 51 1.01 -8.49 5.35
CA LEU A 51 0.46 -7.16 5.64
C LEU A 51 -0.85 -7.34 6.40
N VAL A 52 -0.84 -6.97 7.69
CA VAL A 52 -2.01 -7.07 8.57
C VAL A 52 -2.63 -5.68 8.73
N GLY A 53 -3.94 -5.58 8.48
CA GLY A 53 -4.68 -4.31 8.50
C GLY A 53 -4.35 -3.41 7.30
N GLY A 54 -4.61 -2.11 7.42
CA GLY A 54 -4.44 -1.16 6.34
C GLY A 54 -5.64 -1.07 5.39
N CYS A 55 -5.49 -0.19 4.40
CA CYS A 55 -6.49 0.11 3.36
C CYS A 55 -6.61 -0.97 2.28
N VAL A 56 -5.63 -1.87 2.22
CA VAL A 56 -5.42 -2.78 1.08
C VAL A 56 -5.96 -4.16 1.44
N ASP A 57 -7.01 -4.60 0.73
CA ASP A 57 -7.57 -5.94 0.87
C ASP A 57 -6.74 -6.96 0.08
N THR A 58 -5.95 -7.77 0.79
CA THR A 58 -5.11 -8.84 0.24
C THR A 58 -5.90 -9.88 -0.54
N ASN A 59 -7.21 -10.01 -0.29
CA ASN A 59 -8.09 -10.96 -0.97
C ASN A 59 -8.52 -10.47 -2.36
N ARG A 60 -8.37 -9.17 -2.64
CA ARG A 60 -8.59 -8.57 -3.97
C ARG A 60 -7.32 -8.41 -4.78
N LEU A 61 -6.16 -8.67 -4.19
CA LEU A 61 -4.90 -8.63 -4.92
C LEU A 61 -4.77 -9.91 -5.77
N PRO A 62 -4.31 -9.81 -7.03
CA PRO A 62 -3.94 -10.98 -7.80
C PRO A 62 -2.95 -11.81 -6.99
N ALA A 63 -3.17 -13.12 -6.91
CA ALA A 63 -2.28 -14.00 -6.19
C ALA A 63 -0.87 -13.90 -6.80
N GLN A 64 -0.01 -13.11 -6.16
CA GLN A 64 1.43 -13.12 -6.41
C GLN A 64 1.83 -14.57 -6.09
N GLY A 65 2.17 -15.36 -7.11
CA GLY A 65 2.48 -16.78 -6.95
C GLY A 65 3.48 -16.94 -5.81
N ARG A 66 3.06 -17.56 -4.72
CA ARG A 66 3.80 -17.60 -3.46
C ARG A 66 5.10 -18.41 -3.65
N PRO A 67 6.30 -17.80 -3.62
CA PRO A 67 7.53 -18.58 -3.64
C PRO A 67 7.80 -19.28 -2.30
N ALA A 68 7.15 -18.86 -1.21
CA ALA A 68 7.39 -19.41 0.13
C ALA A 68 6.65 -20.73 0.44
N GLN A 69 5.44 -20.92 -0.11
CA GLN A 69 4.67 -22.15 0.13
C GLN A 69 5.16 -23.34 -0.70
N ALA A 70 5.68 -23.07 -1.90
CA ALA A 70 6.30 -24.11 -2.72
C ALA A 70 7.59 -24.67 -2.08
N MET A 71 8.37 -23.82 -1.40
CA MET A 71 9.61 -24.22 -0.75
C MET A 71 9.37 -25.09 0.49
N GLY A 72 8.36 -24.75 1.31
CA GLY A 72 8.00 -25.53 2.50
C GLY A 72 7.53 -26.95 2.16
N ASN A 73 6.72 -27.09 1.11
CA ASN A 73 6.23 -28.40 0.67
C ASN A 73 7.33 -29.22 -0.04
N ALA A 74 8.24 -28.58 -0.80
CA ALA A 74 9.34 -29.27 -1.47
C ALA A 74 10.37 -29.85 -0.49
N VAL A 75 10.67 -29.15 0.61
CA VAL A 75 11.56 -29.66 1.67
C VAL A 75 10.91 -30.81 2.43
N GLN A 76 9.62 -30.69 2.78
CA GLN A 76 8.88 -31.76 3.46
C GLN A 76 8.77 -33.02 2.60
N GLN A 77 8.63 -32.89 1.28
CA GLN A 77 8.48 -34.03 0.37
C GLN A 77 9.81 -34.78 0.16
N HIS A 78 10.94 -34.08 0.27
CA HIS A 78 12.26 -34.70 0.21
C HIS A 78 12.56 -35.53 1.47
N ASP A 79 12.18 -35.03 2.65
CA ASP A 79 12.37 -35.72 3.92
C ASP A 79 11.51 -37.00 4.03
N ASN A 80 10.23 -36.91 3.63
CA ASN A 80 9.33 -38.08 3.60
C ASN A 80 9.80 -39.17 2.61
N GLY A 81 10.42 -38.78 1.49
CA GLY A 81 10.99 -39.72 0.52
C GLY A 81 12.19 -40.50 1.03
N MET A 82 12.94 -39.96 2.01
CA MET A 82 14.06 -40.64 2.67
C MET A 82 13.58 -41.62 3.74
N ALA A 83 12.49 -41.32 4.43
CA ALA A 83 11.91 -42.19 5.45
C ALA A 83 11.30 -43.48 4.86
N GLN A 84 10.72 -43.41 3.66
CA GLN A 84 10.11 -44.56 2.97
C GLN A 84 11.11 -45.51 2.29
N ARG A 85 12.41 -45.17 2.28
CA ARG A 85 13.48 -45.95 1.64
C ARG A 85 14.33 -46.77 2.62
N ARG A 86 13.93 -46.88 3.89
CA ARG A 86 14.53 -47.82 4.86
C ARG A 86 13.73 -49.12 4.86
N PRO A 87 14.28 -50.24 4.33
CA PRO A 87 13.70 -51.57 4.52
C PRO A 87 13.81 -52.06 5.96
#